data_AF-A0A665XB87-F1
#
_entry.id   AF-A0A665XB87-F1
#
_cell.length_a   1.000
_cell.length_b   1.000
_cell.length_c   1.000
_cell.angle_alpha   90.00
_cell.angle_beta   90.00
_cell.angle_gamma   90.00
#
_symmetry.space_group_name_H-M   'P 1'
#
loop_
_entity.id
_entity.type
_entity.pdbx_description
1 polymer ?
#
loop_
_entity_poly.entity_id
_entity_poly.type
_entity_poly.pdbx_seq_one_letter_code
_entity_poly.pdbx_strand_id
1 'polypeptide(L)'
;MDQFRGLFVKLDQNKDGFISVAELHDEMRKHGISSAEGKVQVIFSLSYDKDKDGLLDYSEFLTYMMDRERAWKIHFHDLDKNKCGVIDQEDIICLFKELGVVISKPNAKKIIQMMDKDRSMTVDWGEFLHHIILNPVDNIVELVTSWKHQLVFDVGESRAMPLELPEEASGFGVWRTFVLAAGLADAVSRTVTAPIDRLKTQLQVHGSKAFSQGFQEVKAGGLRSMWQGNAVNVLKGTPQSTLQCLIYTQNRSQEPLTVQQRFGLGCISGAVAHAAFYPLEVLKVRLNLQQAGTYNGVVAFARSIYRHESLSSFYRGFKPSILCMVPYAGVECAVHQSIMTWAKSDPAYSSDSKLFFFSFVAFASGQVTSYPLAVIRTQQQAQAFSSDSRPASGVLQGLIGIYERRGIRGYYNGMGASFVRAVPCALINYTLTRKFENLFSSMEF
;
A
#
# COMPACT_ATOMS: atom_id res chain seq x y z
N MET A 1 -22.90 19.69 31.89
CA MET A 1 -23.54 18.44 32.35
C MET A 1 -24.40 17.79 31.26
N ASP A 2 -25.22 18.54 30.51
CA ASP A 2 -26.09 17.95 29.47
C ASP A 2 -25.38 17.49 28.16
N GLN A 3 -24.17 17.96 27.89
CA GLN A 3 -23.39 17.61 26.69
C GLN A 3 -23.11 16.11 26.56
N PHE A 4 -22.77 15.43 27.66
CA PHE A 4 -22.42 14.01 27.64
C PHE A 4 -23.65 13.10 27.67
N ARG A 5 -24.81 13.63 28.05
CA ARG A 5 -26.07 12.86 28.07
C ARG A 5 -26.50 12.47 26.65
N GLY A 6 -26.31 13.36 25.68
CA GLY A 6 -26.57 13.05 24.26
C GLY A 6 -25.59 12.03 23.66
N LEU A 7 -24.37 11.95 24.17
CA LEU A 7 -23.39 10.92 23.80
C LEU A 7 -23.72 9.58 24.44
N PHE A 8 -24.09 9.57 25.72
CA PHE A 8 -24.52 8.38 26.45
C PHE A 8 -25.71 7.70 25.76
N VAL A 9 -26.75 8.48 25.41
CA VAL A 9 -27.95 7.96 24.70
C VAL A 9 -27.64 7.46 23.28
N LYS A 10 -26.53 7.91 22.67
CA LYS A 10 -26.10 7.40 21.36
C LYS A 10 -25.29 6.11 21.48
N LEU A 11 -24.54 5.95 22.57
CA LEU A 11 -23.72 4.78 22.85
C LEU A 11 -24.55 3.63 23.41
N ASP A 12 -25.55 3.93 24.23
CA ASP A 12 -26.58 3.01 24.73
C ASP A 12 -27.57 2.65 23.61
N GLN A 13 -27.24 1.60 22.84
CA GLN A 13 -28.03 1.19 21.67
C GLN A 13 -29.26 0.39 22.08
N ASN A 14 -29.15 -0.38 23.16
CA ASN A 14 -30.23 -1.22 23.67
C ASN A 14 -31.20 -0.46 24.62
N LYS A 15 -30.87 0.79 24.99
CA LYS A 15 -31.62 1.69 25.87
C LYS A 15 -31.82 1.12 27.28
N ASP A 16 -30.89 0.30 27.75
CA ASP A 16 -30.96 -0.29 29.08
C ASP A 16 -30.46 0.66 30.18
N GLY A 17 -29.89 1.82 29.80
CA GLY A 17 -29.37 2.80 30.73
C GLY A 17 -27.93 2.55 31.18
N PHE A 18 -27.25 1.59 30.54
CA PHE A 18 -25.85 1.24 30.76
C PHE A 18 -25.10 1.21 29.42
N ILE A 19 -23.77 1.32 29.45
CA ILE A 19 -22.94 1.13 28.26
C ILE A 19 -22.15 -0.17 28.43
N SER A 20 -22.41 -1.14 27.55
CA SER A 20 -21.65 -2.39 27.52
C SER A 20 -20.36 -2.28 26.69
N VAL A 21 -19.40 -3.17 26.96
CA VAL A 21 -18.17 -3.33 26.18
C VAL A 21 -18.48 -3.55 24.69
N ALA A 22 -19.54 -4.31 24.38
CA ALA A 22 -19.94 -4.63 23.01
C ALA A 22 -20.48 -3.39 22.27
N GLU A 23 -21.30 -2.57 22.93
CA GLU A 23 -21.85 -1.35 22.34
C GLU A 23 -20.79 -0.29 22.08
N LEU A 24 -19.88 -0.09 23.05
CA LEU A 24 -18.75 0.83 22.86
C LEU A 24 -17.85 0.34 21.71
N HIS A 25 -17.58 -0.97 21.64
CA HIS A 25 -16.78 -1.56 20.57
C HIS A 25 -17.44 -1.39 19.19
N ASP A 26 -18.75 -1.60 19.07
CA ASP A 26 -19.46 -1.46 17.80
C ASP A 26 -19.54 0.01 17.35
N GLU A 27 -19.67 0.97 18.26
CA GLU A 27 -19.65 2.38 17.89
C GLU A 27 -18.24 2.85 17.45
N MET A 28 -17.19 2.37 18.12
CA MET A 28 -15.80 2.61 17.69
C MET A 28 -15.51 2.00 16.32
N ARG A 29 -16.07 0.81 16.03
CA ARG A 29 -15.96 0.17 14.72
C ARG A 29 -16.69 0.95 13.64
N LYS A 30 -17.88 1.50 13.91
CA LYS A 30 -18.61 2.38 12.97
C LYS A 30 -17.83 3.66 12.64
N HIS A 31 -16.98 4.13 13.53
CA HIS A 31 -16.11 5.29 13.32
C HIS A 31 -14.69 4.94 12.83
N GLY A 32 -14.49 3.71 12.33
CA GLY A 32 -13.25 3.31 11.63
C GLY A 32 -12.08 2.93 12.55
N ILE A 33 -12.32 2.75 13.85
CA ILE A 33 -11.29 2.41 14.83
C ILE A 33 -11.27 0.89 15.01
N SER A 34 -10.44 0.20 14.22
CA SER A 34 -10.45 -1.27 14.12
C SER A 34 -9.62 -2.03 15.17
N SER A 35 -8.97 -1.35 16.13
CA SER A 35 -8.00 -1.98 17.06
C SER A 35 -8.21 -1.54 18.50
N ALA A 36 -9.41 -1.77 19.05
CA ALA A 36 -9.78 -1.31 20.38
C ALA A 36 -9.96 -2.44 21.43
N GLU A 37 -9.88 -3.73 21.07
CA GLU A 37 -10.14 -4.84 22.01
C GLU A 37 -9.36 -4.74 23.33
N GLY A 38 -8.06 -4.43 23.28
CA GLY A 38 -7.24 -4.26 24.49
C GLY A 38 -7.47 -2.95 25.25
N LYS A 39 -7.89 -1.88 24.57
CA LYS A 39 -8.10 -0.55 25.20
C LYS A 39 -9.49 -0.40 25.80
N VAL A 40 -10.52 -1.00 25.18
CA VAL A 40 -11.87 -1.04 25.75
C VAL A 40 -11.86 -1.79 27.07
N GLN A 41 -11.11 -2.90 27.18
CA GLN A 41 -10.95 -3.61 28.46
C GLN A 41 -10.28 -2.76 29.56
N VAL A 42 -9.44 -1.79 29.19
CA VAL A 42 -8.83 -0.84 30.14
C VAL A 42 -9.83 0.21 30.61
N ILE A 43 -10.76 0.64 29.74
CA ILE A 43 -11.83 1.57 30.10
C ILE A 43 -12.77 0.94 31.15
N PHE A 44 -13.07 -0.35 30.99
CA PHE A 44 -13.86 -1.15 31.93
C PHE A 44 -13.01 -1.80 33.05
N SER A 45 -11.77 -1.35 33.24
CA SER A 45 -10.94 -1.82 34.36
C SER A 45 -11.30 -1.09 35.66
N LEU A 46 -10.89 -1.69 36.80
CA LEU A 46 -11.17 -1.36 38.21
C LEU A 46 -11.09 0.12 38.66
N SER A 47 -10.70 1.04 37.78
CA SER A 47 -10.58 2.48 38.05
C SER A 47 -11.86 3.29 37.83
N TYR A 48 -12.79 2.86 36.97
CA TYR A 48 -14.01 3.62 36.65
C TYR A 48 -15.31 2.87 36.94
N ASP A 49 -15.29 1.54 36.80
CA ASP A 49 -16.35 0.63 37.25
C ASP A 49 -16.23 0.44 38.78
N LYS A 50 -17.03 1.21 39.53
CA LYS A 50 -16.98 1.28 41.00
C LYS A 50 -17.75 0.14 41.64
N ASP A 51 -18.81 -0.33 41.00
CA ASP A 51 -19.63 -1.44 41.50
C ASP A 51 -19.18 -2.82 40.98
N LYS A 52 -18.25 -2.85 40.02
CA LYS A 52 -17.61 -4.03 39.43
C LYS A 52 -18.59 -4.92 38.68
N ASP A 53 -19.63 -4.34 38.11
CA ASP A 53 -20.66 -5.06 37.38
C ASP A 53 -20.28 -5.34 35.92
N GLY A 54 -19.17 -4.75 35.43
CA GLY A 54 -18.70 -4.89 34.06
C GLY A 54 -19.50 -4.09 33.03
N LEU A 55 -20.36 -3.18 33.49
CA LEU A 55 -21.13 -2.21 32.73
C LEU A 55 -20.71 -0.79 33.18
N LEU A 56 -21.04 0.23 32.39
CA LEU A 56 -20.81 1.62 32.80
C LEU A 56 -22.15 2.32 32.97
N ASP A 57 -22.49 2.67 34.22
CA ASP A 57 -23.64 3.50 34.50
C ASP A 57 -23.41 4.95 34.04
N TYR A 58 -24.45 5.78 34.03
CA TYR A 58 -24.31 7.18 33.60
C TYR A 58 -23.35 7.98 34.49
N SER A 59 -23.26 7.67 35.78
CA SER A 59 -22.43 8.39 36.75
C SER A 59 -20.93 8.04 36.62
N GLU A 60 -20.62 6.79 36.31
CA GLU A 60 -19.29 6.25 36.03
C GLU A 60 -18.82 6.70 34.65
N PHE A 61 -19.69 6.62 33.65
CA PHE A 61 -19.44 7.19 32.34
C PHE A 61 -19.17 8.70 32.42
N LEU A 62 -19.95 9.44 33.22
CA LEU A 62 -19.72 10.86 33.44
C LEU A 62 -18.35 11.10 34.10
N THR A 63 -17.97 10.29 35.10
CA THR A 63 -16.67 10.40 35.77
C THR A 63 -15.52 10.17 34.79
N TYR A 64 -15.60 9.10 34.00
CA TYR A 64 -14.64 8.77 32.94
C TYR A 64 -14.52 9.89 31.89
N MET A 65 -15.67 10.41 31.43
CA MET A 65 -15.71 11.52 30.48
C MET A 65 -15.13 12.81 31.05
N MET A 66 -15.41 13.14 32.31
CA MET A 66 -14.88 14.34 32.96
C MET A 66 -13.36 14.27 33.16
N ASP A 67 -12.83 13.10 33.51
CA ASP A 67 -11.38 12.93 33.67
C ASP A 67 -10.65 12.98 32.32
N ARG A 68 -11.24 12.42 31.26
CA ARG A 68 -10.72 12.61 29.88
C ARG A 68 -10.81 14.05 29.40
N GLU A 69 -11.92 14.73 29.67
CA GLU A 69 -12.10 16.13 29.34
C GLU A 69 -11.00 16.98 30.00
N ARG A 70 -10.71 16.75 31.29
CA ARG A 70 -9.63 17.47 32.00
C ARG A 70 -8.25 17.16 31.42
N ALA A 71 -7.94 15.89 31.16
CA ALA A 71 -6.64 15.49 30.63
C ALA A 71 -6.37 16.11 29.25
N TRP A 72 -7.36 16.06 28.35
CA TRP A 72 -7.21 16.55 26.99
C TRP A 72 -7.36 18.06 26.86
N LYS A 73 -7.91 18.75 27.86
CA LYS A 73 -7.99 20.22 27.87
C LYS A 73 -6.62 20.87 27.97
N ILE A 74 -5.69 20.24 28.70
CA ILE A 74 -4.30 20.66 28.77
C ILE A 74 -3.64 20.48 27.40
N HIS A 75 -3.81 19.30 26.79
CA HIS A 75 -3.27 19.01 25.47
C HIS A 75 -3.85 19.90 24.36
N PHE A 76 -5.14 20.27 24.44
CA PHE A 76 -5.76 21.18 23.49
C PHE A 76 -5.21 22.60 23.59
N HIS A 77 -4.97 23.09 24.80
CA HIS A 77 -4.30 24.38 24.99
C HIS A 77 -2.83 24.33 24.53
N ASP A 78 -2.16 23.18 24.64
CA ASP A 78 -0.80 23.00 24.11
C ASP A 78 -0.77 22.88 22.58
N LEU A 79 -1.86 22.40 21.97
CA LEU A 79 -2.07 22.31 20.52
C LEU A 79 -2.34 23.67 19.88
N ASP A 80 -3.13 24.52 20.54
CA ASP A 80 -3.49 25.88 20.13
C ASP A 80 -2.34 26.86 20.41
N LYS A 81 -1.33 26.89 19.53
CA LYS A 81 -0.11 27.69 19.72
C LYS A 81 -0.36 29.19 19.54
N ASN A 82 -1.27 29.53 18.65
CA ASN A 82 -1.66 30.91 18.38
C ASN A 82 -2.67 31.47 19.43
N LYS A 83 -3.13 30.62 20.37
CA LYS A 83 -4.07 30.95 21.47
C LYS A 83 -5.39 31.54 20.97
N CYS A 84 -5.84 31.10 19.80
CA CYS A 84 -7.06 31.62 19.20
C CYS A 84 -8.32 30.89 19.66
N GLY A 85 -8.17 29.83 20.46
CA GLY A 85 -9.27 29.04 21.01
C GLY A 85 -9.81 27.98 20.05
N VAL A 86 -9.21 27.86 18.85
CA VAL A 86 -9.53 26.86 17.82
C VAL A 86 -8.23 26.29 17.26
N ILE A 87 -8.24 25.05 16.80
CA ILE A 87 -7.07 24.43 16.16
C ILE A 87 -7.18 24.66 14.66
N ASP A 88 -6.20 25.38 14.11
CA ASP A 88 -6.09 25.63 12.67
C ASP A 88 -5.08 24.69 11.97
N GLN A 89 -4.84 24.93 10.69
CA GLN A 89 -3.95 24.11 9.88
C GLN A 89 -2.49 24.29 10.30
N GLU A 90 -2.14 25.51 10.68
CA GLU A 90 -0.83 25.92 11.13
C GLU A 90 -0.50 25.26 12.48
N ASP A 91 -1.46 25.16 13.39
CA ASP A 91 -1.35 24.49 14.69
C ASP A 91 -1.08 23.00 14.52
N ILE A 92 -1.78 22.31 13.61
CA ILE A 92 -1.50 20.90 13.29
C ILE A 92 -0.12 20.74 12.68
N ILE A 93 0.28 21.63 11.76
CA ILE A 93 1.62 21.58 11.16
C ILE A 93 2.70 21.82 12.23
N CYS A 94 2.47 22.74 13.16
CA CYS A 94 3.36 23.03 14.27
C CYS A 94 3.45 21.87 15.26
N LEU A 95 2.34 21.25 15.64
CA LEU A 95 2.31 20.07 16.49
C LEU A 95 3.15 18.94 15.88
N PHE A 96 2.89 18.64 14.61
CA PHE A 96 3.61 17.61 13.89
C PHE A 96 5.11 17.95 13.87
N LYS A 97 5.47 19.21 13.61
CA LYS A 97 6.85 19.70 13.64
C LYS A 97 7.52 19.59 15.01
N GLU A 98 6.81 19.88 16.10
CA GLU A 98 7.32 19.73 17.48
C GLU A 98 7.54 18.26 17.86
N LEU A 99 6.72 17.37 17.31
CA LEU A 99 6.88 15.92 17.46
C LEU A 99 7.89 15.33 16.46
N GLY A 100 8.58 16.16 15.68
CA GLY A 100 9.61 15.74 14.72
C GLY A 100 9.04 15.04 13.48
N VAL A 101 7.84 15.41 13.06
CA VAL A 101 7.14 14.89 11.87
C VAL A 101 6.69 16.05 10.98
N VAL A 102 7.13 16.12 9.72
CA VAL A 102 6.67 17.13 8.77
C VAL A 102 5.47 16.61 7.99
N ILE A 103 4.32 17.24 8.22
CA ILE A 103 3.09 16.99 7.50
C ILE A 103 2.90 18.02 6.38
N SER A 104 2.49 17.54 5.20
CA SER A 104 2.15 18.45 4.10
C SER A 104 0.88 19.25 4.42
N LYS A 105 0.81 20.51 3.97
CA LYS A 105 -0.41 21.34 4.07
C LYS A 105 -1.69 20.57 3.68
N PRO A 106 -1.79 19.86 2.54
CA PRO A 106 -3.02 19.14 2.20
C PRO A 106 -3.35 17.99 3.15
N ASN A 107 -2.36 17.34 3.77
CA ASN A 107 -2.59 16.30 4.77
C ASN A 107 -3.05 16.90 6.11
N ALA A 108 -2.46 18.02 6.55
CA ALA A 108 -2.94 18.76 7.72
C ALA A 108 -4.39 19.24 7.53
N LYS A 109 -4.70 19.74 6.33
CA LYS A 109 -6.08 20.11 5.96
C LYS A 109 -7.04 18.92 6.07
N LYS A 110 -6.60 17.73 5.66
CA LYS A 110 -7.39 16.50 5.75
C LYS A 110 -7.63 16.08 7.21
N ILE A 111 -6.67 16.29 8.11
CA ILE A 111 -6.87 16.03 9.55
C ILE A 111 -7.94 16.98 10.12
N ILE A 112 -7.88 18.28 9.81
CA ILE A 112 -8.92 19.23 10.25
C ILE A 112 -10.29 18.77 9.75
N GLN A 113 -10.41 18.46 8.47
CA GLN A 113 -11.66 18.03 7.85
C GLN A 113 -12.24 16.74 8.44
N MET A 114 -11.44 15.94 9.14
CA MET A 114 -11.91 14.73 9.82
C MET A 114 -12.54 15.04 11.19
N MET A 115 -12.18 16.18 11.78
CA MET A 115 -12.63 16.61 13.10
C MET A 115 -13.72 17.69 13.01
N ASP A 116 -13.60 18.55 12.00
CA ASP A 116 -14.50 19.63 11.64
C ASP A 116 -15.86 19.09 11.17
N LYS A 117 -16.92 19.38 11.95
CA LYS A 117 -18.30 19.00 11.66
C LYS A 117 -19.10 20.13 11.04
N ASP A 118 -18.81 21.36 11.42
CA ASP A 118 -19.53 22.54 10.97
C ASP A 118 -19.00 23.14 9.64
N ARG A 119 -17.90 22.56 9.12
CA ARG A 119 -17.18 22.95 7.90
C ARG A 119 -16.50 24.32 8.03
N SER A 120 -16.18 24.74 9.24
CA SER A 120 -15.48 26.01 9.51
C SER A 120 -14.01 25.99 9.08
N MET A 121 -13.45 24.82 8.73
CA MET A 121 -12.03 24.61 8.44
C MET A 121 -11.11 24.90 9.64
N THR A 122 -11.68 24.90 10.84
CA THR A 122 -11.01 25.02 12.13
C THR A 122 -11.65 23.99 13.07
N VAL A 123 -10.94 23.54 14.10
CA VAL A 123 -11.52 22.60 15.08
C VAL A 123 -11.72 23.30 16.42
N ASP A 124 -12.97 23.43 16.86
CA ASP A 124 -13.29 23.94 18.19
C ASP A 124 -13.11 22.87 19.30
N TRP A 125 -13.18 23.29 20.57
CA TRP A 125 -13.04 22.37 21.70
C TRP A 125 -14.09 21.25 21.71
N GLY A 126 -15.33 21.55 21.34
CA GLY A 126 -16.42 20.57 21.29
C GLY A 126 -16.21 19.54 20.18
N GLU A 127 -15.74 19.96 19.02
CA GLU A 127 -15.38 19.09 17.89
C GLU A 127 -14.16 18.22 18.20
N PHE A 128 -13.11 18.83 18.77
CA PHE A 128 -11.92 18.13 19.22
C PHE A 128 -12.26 17.07 20.26
N LEU A 129 -13.01 17.45 21.29
CA LEU A 129 -13.42 16.55 22.37
C LEU A 129 -14.29 15.41 21.83
N HIS A 130 -15.18 15.69 20.87
CA HIS A 130 -15.97 14.64 20.23
C HIS A 130 -15.11 13.61 19.51
N HIS A 131 -14.08 14.04 18.77
CA HIS A 131 -13.14 13.14 18.10
C HIS A 131 -12.32 12.31 19.10
N ILE A 132 -11.86 12.91 20.19
CA ILE A 132 -11.06 12.24 21.24
C ILE A 132 -11.87 11.29 22.13
N ILE A 133 -13.16 11.54 22.31
CA ILE A 133 -14.03 10.64 23.07
C ILE A 133 -14.22 9.32 22.33
N LEU A 134 -14.33 9.39 21.00
CA LEU A 134 -14.52 8.21 20.16
C LEU A 134 -13.21 7.48 19.88
N ASN A 135 -12.07 8.19 19.93
CA ASN A 135 -10.75 7.64 19.72
C ASN A 135 -10.06 7.28 21.06
N PRO A 136 -9.74 5.99 21.34
CA PRO A 136 -9.13 5.55 22.58
C PRO A 136 -7.62 5.88 22.58
N VAL A 137 -7.31 7.16 22.59
CA VAL A 137 -5.94 7.68 22.67
C VAL A 137 -5.72 8.27 24.06
N ASP A 138 -4.57 7.97 24.65
CA ASP A 138 -4.23 8.43 25.99
C ASP A 138 -3.17 9.53 25.97
N ASN A 139 -2.45 9.65 24.85
CA ASN A 139 -1.38 10.61 24.66
C ASN A 139 -1.46 11.30 23.29
N ILE A 140 -0.90 12.50 23.20
CA ILE A 140 -0.83 13.27 21.95
C ILE A 140 -0.05 12.54 20.84
N VAL A 141 0.97 11.75 21.22
CA VAL A 141 1.74 10.92 20.29
C VAL A 141 0.87 9.82 19.67
N GLU A 142 -0.02 9.19 20.45
CA GLU A 142 -0.94 8.18 19.94
C GLU A 142 -2.02 8.81 19.03
N LEU A 143 -2.50 10.00 19.38
CA LEU A 143 -3.43 10.77 18.55
C LEU A 143 -2.82 11.07 17.17
N VAL A 144 -1.59 11.57 17.14
CA VAL A 144 -0.85 11.86 15.90
C VAL A 144 -0.59 10.58 15.10
N THR A 145 -0.28 9.48 15.77
CA THR A 145 -0.12 8.16 15.12
C THR A 145 -1.43 7.66 14.52
N SER A 146 -2.57 7.88 15.19
CA SER A 146 -3.91 7.56 14.68
C SER A 146 -4.22 8.35 13.41
N TRP A 147 -3.97 9.66 13.41
CA TRP A 147 -4.15 10.50 12.22
C TRP A 147 -3.26 10.05 11.07
N LYS A 148 -1.99 9.73 11.35
CA LYS A 148 -1.05 9.21 10.34
C LYS A 148 -1.56 7.92 9.71
N HIS A 149 -2.10 6.98 10.48
CA HIS A 149 -2.62 5.72 9.94
C HIS A 149 -3.85 5.91 9.04
N GLN A 150 -4.72 6.87 9.35
CA GLN A 150 -5.89 7.19 8.53
C GLN A 150 -5.51 7.90 7.22
N LEU A 151 -4.40 8.65 7.22
CA LEU A 151 -3.85 9.26 6.01
C LEU A 151 -3.20 8.23 5.07
N VAL A 152 -2.72 7.10 5.59
CA VAL A 152 -1.94 6.06 4.87
C VAL A 152 -2.83 4.99 4.20
N PHE A 153 -4.16 5.05 4.34
CA PHE A 153 -5.08 4.05 3.77
C PHE A 153 -5.26 4.11 2.22
N ASP A 154 -4.36 4.77 1.50
CA ASP A 154 -4.30 4.74 0.04
C ASP A 154 -3.41 3.56 -0.42
N VAL A 155 -3.89 2.35 -0.18
CA VAL A 155 -3.16 1.09 -0.42
C VAL A 155 -3.73 0.38 -1.65
N GLY A 156 -2.91 0.22 -2.69
CA GLY A 156 -3.15 -0.81 -3.70
C GLY A 156 -2.44 -0.60 -5.04
N GLU A 157 -1.21 -1.08 -5.16
CA GLU A 157 -0.48 -1.34 -6.42
C GLU A 157 -0.18 -0.18 -7.39
N SER A 158 -0.15 1.08 -6.96
CA SER A 158 0.54 2.13 -7.73
C SER A 158 2.06 2.06 -7.56
N ARG A 159 2.73 1.17 -8.30
CA ARG A 159 4.20 1.26 -8.50
C ARG A 159 4.63 2.46 -9.38
N ALA A 160 3.67 3.32 -9.76
CA ALA A 160 3.91 4.56 -10.46
C ALA A 160 4.40 5.70 -9.54
N MET A 161 4.00 5.67 -8.27
CA MET A 161 4.46 6.63 -7.29
C MET A 161 5.57 5.97 -6.45
N PRO A 162 6.75 6.61 -6.32
CA PRO A 162 7.78 6.12 -5.42
C PRO A 162 7.17 5.92 -4.04
N LEU A 163 7.60 4.87 -3.33
CA LEU A 163 7.34 4.75 -1.90
C LEU A 163 7.62 6.12 -1.26
N GLU A 164 6.62 6.79 -0.71
CA GLU A 164 6.83 8.04 0.01
C GLU A 164 7.62 7.68 1.27
N LEU A 165 8.95 7.84 1.20
CA LEU A 165 9.81 7.68 2.36
C LEU A 165 9.45 8.77 3.37
N PRO A 166 9.52 8.48 4.68
CA PRO A 166 9.52 9.53 5.70
C PRO A 166 10.69 10.48 5.38
N GLU A 167 10.39 11.73 5.01
CA GLU A 167 11.41 12.74 4.66
C GLU A 167 12.30 13.12 5.87
N GLU A 168 12.02 12.60 7.08
CA GLU A 168 12.71 12.97 8.32
C GLU A 168 13.40 11.83 9.07
N ALA A 169 13.58 10.66 8.45
CA ALA A 169 14.53 9.67 8.96
C ALA A 169 15.98 10.05 8.60
N SER A 170 16.46 11.20 9.09
CA SER A 170 17.86 11.64 8.98
C SER A 170 18.82 10.80 9.83
N GLY A 171 18.32 9.74 10.49
CA GLY A 171 19.12 8.67 11.08
C GLY A 171 19.24 7.47 10.14
N PHE A 172 20.47 7.04 9.85
CA PHE A 172 20.78 5.81 9.10
C PHE A 172 20.09 4.55 9.68
N GLY A 173 19.71 4.57 10.97
CA GLY A 173 18.97 3.49 11.66
C GLY A 173 17.52 3.34 11.17
N VAL A 174 16.70 4.38 11.27
CA VAL A 174 15.28 4.36 10.87
C VAL A 174 15.10 4.00 9.39
N TRP A 175 16.01 4.48 8.54
CA TRP A 175 16.04 4.10 7.12
C TRP A 175 16.26 2.59 6.92
N ARG A 176 17.19 1.98 7.66
CA ARG A 176 17.43 0.53 7.59
C ARG A 176 16.23 -0.24 8.11
N THR A 177 15.66 0.18 9.23
CA THR A 177 14.53 -0.48 9.87
C THR A 177 13.30 -0.49 8.94
N PHE A 178 12.99 0.64 8.32
CA PHE A 178 11.90 0.73 7.34
C PHE A 178 12.15 -0.11 6.08
N VAL A 179 13.36 -0.02 5.49
CA VAL A 179 13.69 -0.81 4.30
C VAL A 179 13.69 -2.32 4.59
N LEU A 180 14.12 -2.72 5.78
CA LEU A 180 14.08 -4.11 6.23
C LEU A 180 12.64 -4.59 6.47
N ALA A 181 11.81 -3.79 7.12
CA ALA A 181 10.39 -4.08 7.32
C ALA A 181 9.64 -4.24 5.99
N ALA A 182 9.76 -3.25 5.11
CA ALA A 182 9.16 -3.27 3.79
C ALA A 182 9.73 -4.41 2.92
N GLY A 183 11.03 -4.72 3.06
CA GLY A 183 11.67 -5.79 2.32
C GLY A 183 11.21 -7.19 2.75
N LEU A 184 11.08 -7.42 4.05
CA LEU A 184 10.54 -8.67 4.59
C LEU A 184 9.06 -8.85 4.24
N ALA A 185 8.26 -7.78 4.32
CA ALA A 185 6.87 -7.80 3.88
C ALA A 185 6.73 -8.15 2.39
N ASP A 186 7.53 -7.52 1.51
CA ASP A 186 7.53 -7.79 0.06
C ASP A 186 8.00 -9.23 -0.21
N ALA A 187 8.99 -9.73 0.53
CA ALA A 187 9.47 -11.11 0.40
C ALA A 187 8.39 -12.15 0.73
N VAL A 188 7.65 -11.96 1.83
CA VAL A 188 6.56 -12.85 2.23
C VAL A 188 5.39 -12.74 1.24
N SER A 189 4.98 -11.52 0.88
CA SER A 189 3.89 -11.28 -0.07
C SER A 189 4.16 -11.94 -1.43
N ARG A 190 5.37 -11.80 -1.96
CA ARG A 190 5.79 -12.45 -3.22
C ARG A 190 5.86 -13.97 -3.12
N THR A 191 6.25 -14.50 -1.96
CA THR A 191 6.34 -15.95 -1.76
C THR A 191 4.95 -16.58 -1.70
N VAL A 192 3.99 -15.93 -1.03
CA VAL A 192 2.58 -16.38 -1.00
C VAL A 192 1.96 -16.28 -2.40
N THR A 193 2.27 -15.24 -3.16
CA THR A 193 1.69 -15.00 -4.49
C THR A 193 2.47 -15.65 -5.65
N ALA A 194 3.58 -16.34 -5.38
CA ALA A 194 4.47 -16.93 -6.40
C ALA A 194 3.76 -17.92 -7.34
N PRO A 195 2.88 -18.83 -6.88
CA PRO A 195 2.19 -19.77 -7.78
C PRO A 195 1.31 -19.05 -8.82
N ILE A 196 0.62 -17.98 -8.40
CA ILE A 196 -0.23 -17.18 -9.28
C ILE A 196 0.62 -16.38 -10.27
N ASP A 197 1.76 -15.86 -9.83
CA ASP A 197 2.72 -15.15 -10.68
C ASP A 197 3.33 -16.07 -11.75
N ARG A 198 3.67 -17.32 -11.39
CA ARG A 198 4.10 -18.36 -12.35
C ARG A 198 3.00 -18.67 -13.37
N LEU A 199 1.77 -18.91 -12.90
CA LEU A 199 0.62 -19.16 -13.78
C LEU A 199 0.39 -17.99 -14.75
N LYS A 200 0.47 -16.74 -14.26
CA LYS A 200 0.40 -15.53 -15.11
C LYS A 200 1.48 -15.57 -16.19
N THR A 201 2.74 -15.84 -15.84
CA THR A 201 3.84 -15.86 -16.81
C THR A 201 3.64 -16.97 -17.87
N GLN A 202 3.20 -18.15 -17.45
CA GLN A 202 2.89 -19.25 -18.36
C GLN A 202 1.72 -18.92 -19.30
N LEU A 203 0.65 -18.27 -18.80
CA LEU A 203 -0.49 -17.84 -19.60
C LEU A 203 -0.07 -16.79 -20.66
N GLN A 204 0.80 -15.83 -20.30
CA GLN A 204 1.28 -14.81 -21.23
C GLN A 204 2.08 -15.39 -22.40
N VAL A 205 2.84 -16.46 -22.15
CA VAL A 205 3.68 -17.12 -23.18
C VAL A 205 2.91 -18.20 -23.93
N HIS A 206 2.35 -19.19 -23.24
CA HIS A 206 1.74 -20.38 -23.83
C HIS A 206 0.23 -20.24 -24.10
N GLY A 207 -0.43 -19.19 -23.59
CA GLY A 207 -1.88 -19.01 -23.73
C GLY A 207 -2.64 -20.12 -23.00
N SER A 208 -3.72 -20.62 -23.60
CA SER A 208 -4.59 -21.65 -22.99
C SER A 208 -3.88 -22.96 -22.64
N LYS A 209 -2.72 -23.26 -23.26
CA LYS A 209 -1.90 -24.45 -22.95
C LYS A 209 -1.18 -24.36 -21.59
N ALA A 210 -1.21 -23.20 -20.93
CA ALA A 210 -0.55 -23.00 -19.65
C ALA A 210 -1.14 -23.88 -18.52
N PHE A 211 -2.46 -24.11 -18.50
CA PHE A 211 -3.08 -24.91 -17.45
C PHE A 211 -2.69 -26.39 -17.52
N SER A 212 -2.64 -26.97 -18.74
CA SER A 212 -2.22 -28.36 -18.92
C SER A 212 -0.73 -28.55 -18.63
N GLN A 213 0.12 -27.61 -19.06
CA GLN A 213 1.55 -27.63 -18.74
C GLN A 213 1.82 -27.43 -17.25
N GLY A 214 1.13 -26.48 -16.60
CA GLY A 214 1.24 -26.27 -15.16
C GLY A 214 0.86 -27.52 -14.37
N PHE A 215 -0.20 -28.23 -14.76
CA PHE A 215 -0.58 -29.49 -14.12
C PHE A 215 0.44 -30.62 -14.35
N GLN A 216 1.02 -30.70 -15.55
CA GLN A 216 2.10 -31.64 -15.86
C GLN A 216 3.37 -31.33 -15.04
N GLU A 217 3.70 -30.07 -14.83
CA GLU A 217 4.83 -29.64 -14.02
C GLU A 217 4.64 -29.94 -12.53
N VAL A 218 3.43 -29.77 -12.00
CA VAL A 218 3.11 -30.19 -10.62
C VAL A 218 3.28 -31.70 -10.47
N LYS A 219 2.84 -32.47 -11.47
CA LYS A 219 3.03 -33.92 -11.48
C LYS A 219 4.50 -34.34 -11.56
N ALA A 220 5.32 -33.62 -12.33
CA ALA A 220 6.74 -33.95 -12.53
C ALA A 220 7.65 -33.45 -11.40
N GLY A 221 7.42 -32.23 -10.89
CA GLY A 221 8.29 -31.55 -9.93
C GLY A 221 7.69 -31.35 -8.55
N GLY A 222 6.48 -31.88 -8.30
CA GLY A 222 5.72 -31.65 -7.09
C GLY A 222 5.28 -30.19 -6.92
N LEU A 223 4.73 -29.88 -5.75
CA LEU A 223 4.24 -28.54 -5.39
C LEU A 223 5.37 -27.50 -5.34
N ARG A 224 6.60 -27.90 -5.02
CA ARG A 224 7.77 -27.00 -4.95
C ARG A 224 8.11 -26.36 -6.30
N SER A 225 7.72 -26.98 -7.42
CA SER A 225 7.93 -26.44 -8.76
C SER A 225 7.27 -25.06 -8.97
N MET A 226 6.19 -24.78 -8.24
CA MET A 226 5.46 -23.51 -8.31
C MET A 226 6.26 -22.30 -7.79
N TRP A 227 7.31 -22.53 -6.99
CA TRP A 227 8.17 -21.47 -6.44
C TRP A 227 9.51 -21.30 -7.18
N GLN A 228 9.71 -22.00 -8.29
CA GLN A 228 10.89 -21.76 -9.13
C GLN A 228 10.90 -20.31 -9.62
N GLY A 229 12.06 -19.66 -9.54
CA GLY A 229 12.21 -18.23 -9.86
C GLY A 229 11.84 -17.29 -8.72
N ASN A 230 11.18 -17.75 -7.64
CA ASN A 230 10.79 -16.89 -6.52
C ASN A 230 12.00 -16.28 -5.80
N ALA A 231 13.12 -17.00 -5.68
CA ALA A 231 14.35 -16.47 -5.08
C ALA A 231 14.84 -15.20 -5.80
N VAL A 232 14.80 -15.19 -7.14
CA VAL A 232 15.15 -14.01 -7.95
C VAL A 232 14.11 -12.90 -7.76
N ASN A 233 12.83 -13.28 -7.66
CA ASN A 233 11.74 -12.34 -7.46
C ASN A 233 11.84 -11.59 -6.13
N VAL A 234 12.25 -12.27 -5.06
CA VAL A 234 12.49 -11.68 -3.73
C VAL A 234 13.77 -10.84 -3.74
N LEU A 235 14.89 -11.39 -4.25
CA LEU A 235 16.18 -10.71 -4.29
C LEU A 235 16.13 -9.37 -5.05
N LYS A 236 15.32 -9.29 -6.11
CA LYS A 236 15.16 -8.09 -6.92
C LYS A 236 14.26 -7.04 -6.26
N GLY A 237 13.24 -7.47 -5.50
CA GLY A 237 12.08 -6.66 -5.13
C GLY A 237 12.45 -5.39 -4.37
N THR A 238 12.99 -5.59 -3.16
CA THR A 238 13.38 -4.49 -2.26
C THR A 238 14.48 -3.61 -2.85
N PRO A 239 15.61 -4.15 -3.36
CA PRO A 239 16.70 -3.31 -3.84
C PRO A 239 16.30 -2.41 -5.02
N GLN A 240 15.43 -2.90 -5.93
CA GLN A 240 14.93 -2.07 -7.02
C GLN A 240 14.07 -0.91 -6.51
N SER A 241 13.13 -1.17 -5.60
CA SER A 241 12.26 -0.13 -5.03
C SER A 241 13.07 0.88 -4.20
N THR A 242 14.06 0.42 -3.44
CA THR A 242 14.98 1.30 -2.70
C THR A 242 15.77 2.17 -3.66
N LEU A 243 16.32 1.62 -4.74
CA LEU A 243 17.07 2.39 -5.74
C LEU A 243 16.21 3.44 -6.43
N GLN A 244 14.99 3.08 -6.84
CA GLN A 244 14.03 4.05 -7.41
C GLN A 244 13.79 5.20 -6.44
N CYS A 245 13.58 4.89 -5.16
CA CYS A 245 13.30 5.93 -4.18
C CYS A 245 14.52 6.84 -3.93
N LEU A 246 15.73 6.27 -3.82
CA LEU A 246 16.97 7.06 -3.69
C LEU A 246 17.17 8.03 -4.87
N ILE A 247 16.93 7.55 -6.09
CA ILE A 247 17.04 8.41 -7.29
C ILE A 247 15.96 9.49 -7.28
N TYR A 248 14.76 9.17 -6.83
CA TYR A 248 13.67 10.14 -6.72
C TYR A 248 13.97 11.23 -5.69
N THR A 249 14.45 10.86 -4.49
CA THR A 249 14.75 11.81 -3.41
C THR A 249 15.97 12.68 -3.72
N GLN A 250 17.00 12.12 -4.37
CA GLN A 250 18.19 12.89 -4.78
C GLN A 250 17.88 13.99 -5.80
N ASN A 251 16.96 13.72 -6.71
CA ASN A 251 16.60 14.67 -7.79
C ASN A 251 15.43 15.60 -7.42
N ARG A 252 14.97 15.56 -6.16
CA ARG A 252 13.88 16.41 -5.68
C ARG A 252 14.46 17.71 -5.12
N SER A 253 14.12 18.83 -5.75
CA SER A 253 14.42 20.17 -5.22
C SER A 253 13.60 20.48 -3.96
N GLN A 254 14.06 21.42 -3.14
CA GLN A 254 13.36 21.87 -1.91
C GLN A 254 12.02 22.58 -2.18
N GLU A 255 11.73 22.95 -3.43
CA GLU A 255 10.47 23.58 -3.83
C GLU A 255 9.35 22.56 -4.09
N PRO A 256 8.08 22.93 -3.86
CA PRO A 256 6.94 22.05 -4.14
C PRO A 256 6.81 21.80 -5.64
N LEU A 257 7.26 20.62 -6.09
CA LEU A 257 7.15 20.18 -7.48
C LEU A 257 5.69 20.09 -7.93
N THR A 258 5.43 20.49 -9.18
CA THR A 258 4.14 20.30 -9.86
C THR A 258 3.83 18.82 -10.06
N VAL A 259 2.55 18.48 -10.26
CA VAL A 259 2.10 17.09 -10.50
C VAL A 259 2.84 16.45 -11.68
N GLN A 260 3.04 17.21 -12.76
CA GLN A 260 3.73 16.74 -13.96
C GLN A 260 5.22 16.49 -13.70
N GLN A 261 5.89 17.34 -12.92
CA GLN A 261 7.29 17.14 -12.54
C GLN A 261 7.46 15.92 -11.64
N ARG A 262 6.55 15.71 -10.67
CA ARG A 262 6.56 14.50 -9.81
C ARG A 262 6.37 13.23 -10.62
N PHE A 263 5.43 13.27 -11.58
CA PHE A 263 5.19 12.17 -12.50
C PHE A 263 6.42 11.88 -13.37
N GLY A 264 7.03 12.92 -13.94
CA GLY A 264 8.25 12.80 -14.76
C GLY A 264 9.43 12.22 -13.96
N LEU A 265 9.68 12.74 -12.76
CA LEU A 265 10.73 12.23 -11.85
C LEU A 265 10.45 10.79 -11.41
N GLY A 266 9.19 10.44 -11.15
CA GLY A 266 8.77 9.07 -10.86
C GLY A 266 9.06 8.12 -12.01
N CYS A 267 8.74 8.53 -13.25
CA CYS A 267 9.03 7.73 -14.45
C CYS A 267 10.53 7.58 -14.70
N ILE A 268 11.33 8.65 -14.55
CA ILE A 268 12.78 8.62 -14.77
C ILE A 268 13.46 7.73 -13.72
N SER A 269 13.18 7.97 -12.43
CA SER A 269 13.73 7.15 -11.34
C SER A 269 13.33 5.68 -11.48
N GLY A 270 12.08 5.41 -11.85
CA GLY A 270 11.58 4.07 -12.13
C GLY A 270 12.30 3.41 -13.30
N ALA A 271 12.52 4.14 -14.41
CA ALA A 271 13.21 3.63 -15.59
C ALA A 271 14.69 3.29 -15.30
N VAL A 272 15.39 4.15 -14.57
CA VAL A 272 16.81 3.91 -14.19
C VAL A 272 16.92 2.71 -13.25
N ALA A 273 16.10 2.65 -12.20
CA ALA A 273 16.11 1.51 -11.28
C ALA A 273 15.72 0.22 -12.01
N HIS A 274 14.74 0.28 -12.92
CA HIS A 274 14.35 -0.86 -13.71
C HIS A 274 15.46 -1.34 -14.66
N ALA A 275 16.21 -0.42 -15.29
CA ALA A 275 17.34 -0.77 -16.15
C ALA A 275 18.47 -1.48 -15.39
N ALA A 276 18.74 -1.06 -14.14
CA ALA A 276 19.74 -1.70 -13.28
C ALA A 276 19.35 -3.14 -12.90
N PHE A 277 18.07 -3.37 -12.60
CA PHE A 277 17.56 -4.67 -12.15
C PHE A 277 16.90 -5.52 -13.25
N TYR A 278 16.96 -5.07 -14.51
CA TYR A 278 16.34 -5.74 -15.65
C TYR A 278 16.88 -7.16 -15.90
N PRO A 279 18.21 -7.43 -15.79
CA PRO A 279 18.74 -8.79 -15.96
C PRO A 279 18.10 -9.82 -15.04
N LEU A 280 17.79 -9.45 -13.79
CA LEU A 280 17.09 -10.33 -12.84
C LEU A 280 15.63 -10.56 -13.24
N GLU A 281 15.00 -9.61 -13.95
CA GLU A 281 13.66 -9.82 -14.50
C GLU A 281 13.63 -10.89 -15.56
N VAL A 282 14.57 -10.82 -16.51
CA VAL A 282 14.69 -11.80 -17.59
C VAL A 282 14.99 -13.17 -16.99
N LEU A 283 15.91 -13.22 -16.01
CA LEU A 283 16.25 -14.45 -15.32
C LEU A 283 15.04 -15.08 -14.62
N LYS A 284 14.23 -14.28 -13.91
CA LYS A 284 12.98 -14.72 -13.28
C LYS A 284 12.02 -15.33 -14.31
N VAL A 285 11.72 -14.62 -15.40
CA VAL A 285 10.75 -15.09 -16.41
C VAL A 285 11.21 -16.40 -17.04
N ARG A 286 12.51 -16.53 -17.33
CA ARG A 286 13.06 -17.76 -17.90
C ARG A 286 13.03 -18.93 -16.91
N LEU A 287 13.33 -18.68 -15.64
CA LEU A 287 13.20 -19.70 -14.57
C LEU A 287 11.75 -20.14 -14.37
N ASN A 288 10.78 -19.23 -14.45
CA ASN A 288 9.35 -19.56 -14.35
C ASN A 288 8.86 -20.46 -15.49
N LEU A 289 9.54 -20.44 -16.64
CA LEU A 289 9.17 -21.21 -17.84
C LEU A 289 10.01 -22.47 -18.01
N GLN A 290 11.01 -22.67 -17.15
CA GLN A 290 11.84 -23.86 -17.18
C GLN A 290 11.02 -25.08 -16.70
N GLN A 291 11.18 -26.21 -17.40
CA GLN A 291 10.56 -27.47 -17.00
C GLN A 291 11.13 -27.97 -15.67
N ALA A 292 10.24 -28.52 -14.83
CA ALA A 292 10.62 -29.04 -13.52
C ALA A 292 11.66 -30.18 -13.63
N GLY A 293 12.73 -30.11 -12.83
CA GLY A 293 13.76 -31.15 -12.75
C GLY A 293 15.13 -30.79 -13.34
N THR A 294 15.25 -29.69 -14.10
CA THR A 294 16.54 -29.22 -14.69
C THR A 294 17.22 -28.11 -13.89
N TYR A 295 16.75 -27.84 -12.67
CA TYR A 295 17.17 -26.70 -11.87
C TYR A 295 18.43 -27.00 -11.06
N ASN A 296 19.57 -26.48 -11.50
CA ASN A 296 20.86 -26.55 -10.81
C ASN A 296 21.21 -25.24 -10.05
N GLY A 297 20.20 -24.44 -9.71
CA GLY A 297 20.36 -23.15 -9.03
C GLY A 297 20.36 -21.93 -9.96
N VAL A 298 20.02 -20.76 -9.38
CA VAL A 298 19.93 -19.47 -10.10
C VAL A 298 21.25 -19.10 -10.79
N VAL A 299 22.38 -19.25 -10.08
CA VAL A 299 23.71 -18.85 -10.60
C VAL A 299 24.15 -19.75 -11.74
N ALA A 300 23.91 -21.06 -11.64
CA ALA A 300 24.23 -22.01 -12.70
C ALA A 300 23.41 -21.70 -13.96
N PHE A 301 22.12 -21.39 -13.79
CA PHE A 301 21.24 -21.02 -14.90
C PHE A 301 21.66 -19.69 -15.55
N ALA A 302 21.97 -18.66 -14.76
CA ALA A 302 22.47 -17.38 -15.28
C ALA A 302 23.79 -17.55 -16.05
N ARG A 303 24.71 -18.37 -15.54
CA ARG A 303 25.97 -18.71 -16.22
C ARG A 303 25.73 -19.44 -17.53
N SER A 304 24.75 -20.34 -17.57
CA SER A 304 24.35 -21.05 -18.80
C SER A 304 23.85 -20.06 -19.86
N ILE A 305 22.95 -19.14 -19.50
CA ILE A 305 22.45 -18.11 -20.42
C ILE A 305 23.60 -17.25 -20.95
N TYR A 306 24.51 -16.81 -20.07
CA TYR A 306 25.66 -16.00 -20.47
C TYR A 306 26.55 -16.70 -21.50
N ARG A 307 26.79 -18.00 -21.33
CA ARG A 307 27.61 -18.81 -22.26
C ARG A 307 26.93 -19.07 -23.61
N HIS A 308 25.61 -19.21 -23.63
CA HIS A 308 24.88 -19.60 -24.85
C HIS A 308 24.29 -18.43 -25.65
N GLU A 309 23.89 -17.32 -25.01
CA GLU A 309 23.10 -16.27 -25.65
C GLU A 309 23.66 -14.84 -25.52
N SER A 310 24.82 -14.66 -24.86
CA SER A 310 25.48 -13.36 -24.60
C SER A 310 24.76 -12.41 -23.63
N LEU A 311 25.43 -11.28 -23.28
CA LEU A 311 24.91 -10.24 -22.38
C LEU A 311 23.63 -9.56 -22.88
N SER A 312 23.48 -9.40 -24.20
CA SER A 312 22.30 -8.74 -24.79
C SER A 312 21.00 -9.49 -24.48
N SER A 313 21.09 -10.80 -24.24
CA SER A 313 19.93 -11.63 -23.93
C SER A 313 19.24 -11.24 -22.62
N PHE A 314 20.00 -10.71 -21.64
CA PHE A 314 19.48 -10.22 -20.37
C PHE A 314 18.68 -8.91 -20.49
N TYR A 315 18.67 -8.27 -21.66
CA TYR A 315 17.91 -7.04 -21.94
C TYR A 315 16.79 -7.24 -22.99
N ARG A 316 16.47 -8.49 -23.34
CA ARG A 316 15.33 -8.78 -24.22
C ARG A 316 14.00 -8.38 -23.56
N GLY A 317 13.17 -7.65 -24.30
CA GLY A 317 11.92 -7.08 -23.79
C GLY A 317 12.06 -5.71 -23.14
N PHE A 318 13.25 -5.11 -23.10
CA PHE A 318 13.45 -3.83 -22.39
C PHE A 318 12.65 -2.68 -23.02
N LYS A 319 12.67 -2.58 -24.35
CA LYS A 319 11.92 -1.56 -25.11
C LYS A 319 10.41 -1.56 -24.79
N PRO A 320 9.67 -2.69 -24.94
CA PRO A 320 8.26 -2.71 -24.56
C PRO A 320 8.05 -2.52 -23.05
N SER A 321 9.03 -2.85 -22.20
CA SER A 321 8.95 -2.58 -20.76
C SER A 321 8.90 -1.10 -20.43
N ILE A 322 9.84 -0.32 -20.96
CA ILE A 322 9.89 1.13 -20.73
C ILE A 322 8.68 1.82 -21.37
N LEU A 323 8.30 1.43 -22.59
CA LEU A 323 7.13 1.98 -23.27
C LEU A 323 5.83 1.72 -22.49
N CYS A 324 5.76 0.64 -21.72
CA CYS A 324 4.61 0.26 -20.89
C CYS A 324 4.48 1.11 -19.61
N MET A 325 5.58 1.68 -19.10
CA MET A 325 5.57 2.38 -17.80
C MET A 325 4.74 3.66 -17.84
N VAL A 326 4.94 4.50 -18.86
CA VAL A 326 4.30 5.82 -18.96
C VAL A 326 2.78 5.70 -19.15
N PRO A 327 2.25 4.88 -20.08
CA PRO A 327 0.80 4.72 -20.23
C PRO A 327 0.15 4.10 -19.00
N TYR A 328 0.82 3.14 -18.35
CA TYR A 328 0.32 2.51 -17.12
C TYR A 328 0.15 3.55 -16.01
N ALA A 329 1.24 4.25 -15.70
CA ALA A 329 1.26 5.25 -14.65
C ALA A 329 0.33 6.43 -14.97
N GLY A 330 0.28 6.88 -16.22
CA GLY A 330 -0.53 8.01 -16.65
C GLY A 330 -2.02 7.73 -16.52
N VAL A 331 -2.49 6.58 -17.01
CA VAL A 331 -3.91 6.21 -16.93
C VAL A 331 -4.34 5.93 -15.49
N GLU A 332 -3.53 5.19 -14.73
CA GLU A 332 -3.81 4.91 -13.32
C GLU A 332 -3.97 6.21 -12.53
N CYS A 333 -3.02 7.15 -12.65
CA CYS A 333 -3.09 8.44 -11.99
C CYS A 333 -4.28 9.28 -12.46
N ALA A 334 -4.55 9.34 -13.77
CA ALA A 334 -5.66 10.11 -14.31
C ALA A 334 -7.00 9.60 -13.79
N VAL A 335 -7.23 8.27 -13.84
CA VAL A 335 -8.46 7.65 -13.37
C VAL A 335 -8.61 7.82 -11.86
N HIS A 336 -7.54 7.62 -11.09
CA HIS A 336 -7.56 7.85 -9.65
C HIS A 336 -7.93 9.31 -9.32
N GLN A 337 -7.32 10.30 -9.99
CA GLN A 337 -7.63 11.72 -9.79
C GLN A 337 -9.07 12.06 -10.17
N SER A 338 -9.56 11.54 -11.30
CA SER A 338 -10.96 11.75 -11.72
C SER A 338 -11.93 11.17 -10.68
N ILE A 339 -11.68 9.96 -10.20
CA ILE A 339 -12.51 9.35 -9.16
C ILE A 339 -12.43 10.14 -7.87
N MET A 340 -11.24 10.55 -7.43
CA MET A 340 -11.09 11.33 -6.18
C MET A 340 -11.74 12.72 -6.27
N THR A 341 -11.76 13.32 -7.46
CA THR A 341 -12.44 14.61 -7.67
C THR A 341 -13.95 14.44 -7.59
N TRP A 342 -14.49 13.39 -8.22
CA TRP A 342 -15.91 13.04 -8.12
C TRP A 342 -16.29 12.67 -6.69
N ALA A 343 -15.49 11.85 -6.02
CA ALA A 343 -15.66 11.43 -4.65
C ALA A 343 -15.75 12.59 -3.65
N LYS A 344 -14.91 13.62 -3.82
CA LYS A 344 -14.93 14.84 -2.98
C LYS A 344 -16.21 15.65 -3.11
N SER A 345 -16.99 15.45 -4.17
CA SER A 345 -18.29 16.12 -4.34
C SER A 345 -19.42 15.46 -3.54
N ASP A 346 -19.21 14.26 -2.99
CA ASP A 346 -20.19 13.53 -2.19
C ASP A 346 -19.73 13.39 -0.72
N PRO A 347 -20.40 14.02 0.25
CA PRO A 347 -20.07 13.91 1.67
C PRO A 347 -20.26 12.50 2.25
N ALA A 348 -20.90 11.55 1.55
CA ALA A 348 -21.07 10.15 1.96
C ALA A 348 -19.93 9.21 1.50
N TYR A 349 -18.80 9.76 1.04
CA TYR A 349 -17.68 9.02 0.44
C TYR A 349 -16.68 8.41 1.46
N SER A 350 -16.79 8.70 2.76
CA SER A 350 -15.79 8.36 3.78
C SER A 350 -15.68 6.88 4.20
N SER A 351 -16.10 5.92 3.36
CA SER A 351 -15.99 4.50 3.66
C SER A 351 -14.74 3.86 3.06
N ASP A 352 -13.90 3.24 3.90
CA ASP A 352 -12.65 2.55 3.51
C ASP A 352 -12.84 1.52 2.40
N SER A 353 -14.01 0.85 2.36
CA SER A 353 -14.33 -0.13 1.31
C SER A 353 -14.51 0.51 -0.07
N LYS A 354 -15.07 1.73 -0.12
CA LYS A 354 -15.24 2.48 -1.37
C LYS A 354 -13.88 2.95 -1.90
N LEU A 355 -13.02 3.47 -1.02
CA LEU A 355 -11.65 3.86 -1.36
C LEU A 355 -10.87 2.70 -1.97
N PHE A 356 -10.90 1.53 -1.34
CA PHE A 356 -10.23 0.33 -1.88
C PHE A 356 -10.77 -0.07 -3.26
N PHE A 357 -12.10 -0.07 -3.43
CA PHE A 357 -12.72 -0.40 -4.72
C PHE A 357 -12.27 0.56 -5.83
N PHE A 358 -12.28 1.85 -5.57
CA PHE A 358 -11.89 2.86 -6.55
C PHE A 358 -10.40 2.85 -6.88
N SER A 359 -9.54 2.59 -5.90
CA SER A 359 -8.11 2.36 -6.13
C SER A 359 -7.89 1.10 -6.98
N PHE A 360 -8.67 0.03 -6.77
CA PHE A 360 -8.62 -1.14 -7.63
C PHE A 360 -9.11 -0.87 -9.06
N VAL A 361 -10.14 -0.02 -9.24
CA VAL A 361 -10.61 0.41 -10.57
C VAL A 361 -9.53 1.21 -11.30
N ALA A 362 -8.85 2.14 -10.62
CA ALA A 362 -7.73 2.88 -11.18
C ALA A 362 -6.60 1.93 -11.61
N PHE A 363 -6.19 1.01 -10.73
CA PHE A 363 -5.21 -0.03 -11.03
C PHE A 363 -5.63 -0.88 -12.26
N ALA A 364 -6.87 -1.35 -12.29
CA ALA A 364 -7.39 -2.19 -13.38
C ALA A 364 -7.38 -1.44 -14.72
N SER A 365 -7.73 -0.15 -14.73
CA SER A 365 -7.72 0.67 -15.94
C SER A 365 -6.30 0.89 -16.51
N GLY A 366 -5.32 1.11 -15.62
CA GLY A 366 -3.91 1.19 -15.98
C GLY A 366 -3.39 -0.13 -16.53
N GLN A 367 -3.74 -1.25 -15.90
CA GLN A 367 -3.42 -2.59 -16.40
C GLN A 367 -4.01 -2.81 -17.78
N VAL A 368 -5.31 -2.62 -18.00
CA VAL A 368 -5.99 -2.86 -19.28
C VAL A 368 -5.31 -2.10 -20.43
N THR A 369 -4.96 -0.83 -20.22
CA THR A 369 -4.33 0.00 -21.27
C THR A 369 -2.95 -0.52 -21.65
N SER A 370 -2.17 -0.95 -20.65
CA SER A 370 -0.75 -1.27 -20.83
C SER A 370 -0.48 -2.77 -21.00
N TYR A 371 -1.49 -3.60 -20.81
CA TYR A 371 -1.37 -5.06 -20.82
C TYR A 371 -0.80 -5.64 -22.13
N PRO A 372 -1.16 -5.15 -23.33
CA PRO A 372 -0.58 -5.65 -24.58
C PRO A 372 0.96 -5.55 -24.63
N LEU A 373 1.51 -4.44 -24.14
CA LEU A 373 2.96 -4.23 -24.04
C LEU A 373 3.57 -5.14 -22.96
N ALA A 374 2.86 -5.37 -21.86
CA ALA A 374 3.29 -6.29 -20.81
C ALA A 374 3.35 -7.76 -21.29
N VAL A 375 2.45 -8.18 -22.18
CA VAL A 375 2.49 -9.52 -22.79
C VAL A 375 3.68 -9.66 -23.73
N ILE A 376 3.91 -8.68 -24.61
CA ILE A 376 5.06 -8.69 -25.54
C ILE A 376 6.37 -8.70 -24.78
N ARG A 377 6.51 -7.85 -23.75
CA ARG A 377 7.67 -7.85 -22.85
C ARG A 377 7.94 -9.26 -22.35
N THR A 378 6.94 -9.93 -21.80
CA THR A 378 7.09 -11.27 -21.22
C THR A 378 7.42 -12.33 -22.28
N GLN A 379 6.82 -12.25 -23.47
CA GLN A 379 7.16 -13.14 -24.59
C GLN A 379 8.60 -12.95 -25.08
N GLN A 380 9.07 -11.71 -25.17
CA GLN A 380 10.46 -11.41 -25.55
C GLN A 380 11.46 -11.85 -24.48
N GLN A 381 11.12 -11.71 -23.19
CA GLN A 381 11.93 -12.20 -22.07
C GLN A 381 12.05 -13.74 -22.07
N ALA A 382 10.98 -14.43 -22.49
CA ALA A 382 10.87 -15.88 -22.56
C ALA A 382 11.64 -16.54 -23.72
N GLN A 383 12.02 -15.81 -24.77
CA GLN A 383 12.60 -16.33 -26.02
C GLN A 383 14.04 -16.87 -25.91
N ALA A 384 14.38 -17.58 -24.84
CA ALA A 384 15.70 -18.18 -24.60
C ALA A 384 15.97 -19.44 -25.44
N PHE A 385 14.93 -20.24 -25.69
CA PHE A 385 15.09 -21.66 -26.09
C PHE A 385 14.82 -21.95 -27.56
N SER A 386 14.53 -20.93 -28.38
CA SER A 386 14.24 -21.13 -29.80
C SER A 386 15.49 -20.87 -30.62
N SER A 387 16.08 -21.96 -31.13
CA SER A 387 17.16 -21.99 -32.12
C SER A 387 16.83 -21.22 -33.42
N ASP A 388 15.55 -20.96 -33.69
CA ASP A 388 15.09 -20.04 -34.74
C ASP A 388 15.24 -18.59 -34.29
N SER A 389 16.49 -18.13 -34.37
CA SER A 389 16.93 -16.77 -34.10
C SER A 389 16.41 -15.80 -35.15
N ARG A 390 15.10 -15.52 -35.16
CA ARG A 390 14.64 -14.27 -35.81
C ARG A 390 15.11 -13.10 -34.93
N PRO A 391 15.77 -12.09 -35.51
CA PRO A 391 16.24 -10.93 -34.74
C PRO A 391 15.07 -10.33 -33.98
N ALA A 392 15.35 -9.84 -32.76
CA ALA A 392 14.36 -9.29 -31.83
C ALA A 392 13.38 -8.38 -32.58
N SER A 393 12.21 -8.92 -32.88
CA SER A 393 11.19 -8.25 -33.66
C SER A 393 10.82 -6.95 -32.94
N GLY A 394 10.75 -5.84 -33.68
CA GLY A 394 10.29 -4.57 -33.11
C GLY A 394 8.96 -4.75 -32.38
N VAL A 395 8.66 -3.86 -31.42
CA VAL A 395 7.42 -3.92 -30.61
C VAL A 395 6.19 -4.07 -31.51
N LEU A 396 6.17 -3.36 -32.64
CA LEU A 396 5.08 -3.41 -33.63
C LEU A 396 4.94 -4.78 -34.30
N GLN A 397 6.05 -5.40 -34.70
CA GLN A 397 6.03 -6.74 -35.29
C GLN A 397 5.60 -7.81 -34.26
N GLY A 398 5.95 -7.61 -32.98
CA GLY A 398 5.45 -8.41 -31.88
C GLY A 398 3.93 -8.29 -31.70
N LEU A 399 3.39 -7.07 -31.75
CA LEU A 399 1.94 -6.82 -31.68
C LEU A 399 1.22 -7.52 -32.84
N ILE A 400 1.65 -7.26 -34.07
CA ILE A 400 1.06 -7.86 -35.28
C ILE A 400 1.11 -9.39 -35.21
N GLY A 401 2.25 -9.96 -34.80
CA GLY A 401 2.40 -11.42 -34.67
C GLY A 401 1.50 -12.05 -33.61
N ILE A 402 1.18 -11.35 -32.52
CA ILE A 402 0.20 -11.83 -31.52
C ILE A 402 -1.21 -11.79 -32.12
N TYR A 403 -1.55 -10.71 -32.80
CA TYR A 403 -2.86 -10.55 -33.44
C TYR A 403 -3.12 -11.65 -34.48
N GLU A 404 -2.15 -11.94 -35.34
CA GLU A 404 -2.26 -12.97 -36.37
C GLU A 404 -2.42 -14.39 -35.78
N ARG A 405 -1.74 -14.69 -34.65
CA ARG A 405 -1.76 -16.04 -34.06
C ARG A 405 -2.91 -16.30 -33.09
N ARG A 406 -3.34 -15.28 -32.34
CA ARG A 406 -4.26 -15.42 -31.19
C ARG A 406 -5.37 -14.36 -31.16
N GLY A 407 -5.40 -13.45 -32.13
CA GLY A 407 -6.35 -12.34 -32.18
C GLY A 407 -6.22 -11.40 -30.97
N ILE A 408 -7.28 -10.63 -30.73
CA ILE A 408 -7.36 -9.62 -29.66
C ILE A 408 -7.22 -10.25 -28.27
N ARG A 409 -7.78 -11.46 -28.07
CA ARG A 409 -7.65 -12.20 -26.80
C ARG A 409 -6.19 -12.54 -26.49
N GLY A 410 -5.35 -12.66 -27.51
CA GLY A 410 -3.90 -12.84 -27.41
C GLY A 410 -3.24 -11.81 -26.49
N TYR A 411 -3.63 -10.54 -26.63
CA TYR A 411 -3.04 -9.43 -25.90
C TYR A 411 -3.36 -9.42 -24.41
N TYR A 412 -4.46 -10.07 -23.98
CA TYR A 412 -4.94 -10.04 -22.59
C TYR A 412 -4.74 -11.35 -21.83
N ASN A 413 -3.95 -12.28 -22.38
CA ASN A 413 -3.66 -13.55 -21.73
C ASN A 413 -2.95 -13.35 -20.38
N GLY A 414 -3.46 -14.00 -19.34
CA GLY A 414 -2.93 -13.89 -17.97
C GLY A 414 -3.41 -12.67 -17.19
N MET A 415 -4.24 -11.79 -17.78
CA MET A 415 -4.70 -10.57 -17.09
C MET A 415 -5.51 -10.90 -15.84
N GLY A 416 -6.40 -11.91 -15.94
CA GLY A 416 -7.15 -12.41 -14.80
C GLY A 416 -6.26 -12.90 -13.65
N ALA A 417 -5.19 -13.65 -13.96
CA ALA A 417 -4.22 -14.07 -12.95
C ALA A 417 -3.50 -12.86 -12.32
N SER A 418 -3.26 -11.79 -13.09
CA SER A 418 -2.71 -10.54 -12.55
C SER A 418 -3.65 -9.88 -11.55
N PHE A 419 -4.96 -9.83 -11.81
CA PHE A 419 -5.96 -9.27 -10.90
C PHE A 419 -6.13 -10.10 -9.64
N VAL A 420 -6.22 -11.43 -9.76
CA VAL A 420 -6.32 -12.33 -8.60
C VAL A 420 -5.07 -12.22 -7.71
N ARG A 421 -3.89 -12.00 -8.30
CA ARG A 421 -2.65 -11.79 -7.56
C ARG A 421 -2.63 -10.43 -6.82
N ALA A 422 -3.19 -9.38 -7.42
CA ALA A 422 -3.07 -8.00 -6.93
C ALA A 422 -3.62 -7.83 -5.51
N VAL A 423 -4.82 -8.35 -5.25
CA VAL A 423 -5.52 -8.15 -3.97
C VAL A 423 -4.77 -8.79 -2.79
N PRO A 424 -4.44 -10.10 -2.80
CA PRO A 424 -3.65 -10.70 -1.72
C PRO A 424 -2.27 -10.07 -1.59
N CYS A 425 -1.62 -9.70 -2.71
CA CYS A 425 -0.31 -9.08 -2.70
C CYS A 425 -0.32 -7.76 -1.91
N ALA A 426 -1.31 -6.91 -2.18
CA ALA A 426 -1.48 -5.61 -1.52
C ALA A 426 -1.82 -5.77 -0.02
N LEU A 427 -2.79 -6.63 0.31
CA LEU A 427 -3.25 -6.85 1.68
C LEU A 427 -2.13 -7.43 2.57
N ILE A 428 -1.41 -8.44 2.08
CA ILE A 428 -0.31 -9.07 2.83
C ILE A 428 0.82 -8.06 3.02
N ASN A 429 1.19 -7.33 1.97
CA ASN A 429 2.29 -6.36 2.07
C ASN A 429 1.96 -5.26 3.08
N TYR A 430 0.74 -4.72 3.06
CA TYR A 430 0.30 -3.69 4.01
C TYR A 430 0.28 -4.19 5.45
N THR A 431 -0.37 -5.33 5.69
CA THR A 431 -0.51 -5.90 7.04
C THR A 431 0.84 -6.28 7.63
N LEU A 432 1.74 -6.86 6.84
CA LEU A 432 3.08 -7.26 7.30
C LEU A 432 4.02 -6.08 7.49
N THR A 433 3.97 -5.06 6.61
CA THR A 433 4.81 -3.87 6.79
C THR A 433 4.52 -3.24 8.15
N ARG A 434 3.24 -3.05 8.50
CA ARG A 434 2.84 -2.53 9.82
C ARG A 434 3.31 -3.41 10.98
N LYS A 435 3.14 -4.73 10.87
CA LYS A 435 3.58 -5.66 11.92
C LYS A 435 5.10 -5.62 12.10
N PHE A 436 5.86 -5.60 11.02
CA PHE A 436 7.31 -5.54 11.07
C PHE A 436 7.83 -4.20 11.57
N GLU A 437 7.23 -3.09 11.16
CA GLU A 437 7.55 -1.76 11.71
C GLU A 437 7.37 -1.73 13.23
N ASN A 438 6.22 -2.20 13.74
CA ASN A 438 5.97 -2.26 15.19
C ASN A 438 6.98 -3.17 15.92
N LEU A 439 7.31 -4.32 15.34
CA LEU A 439 8.30 -5.25 15.91
C LEU A 439 9.69 -4.64 15.96
N PHE A 440 10.15 -3.99 14.88
CA PHE A 440 11.48 -3.41 14.86
C PHE A 440 11.60 -2.15 15.72
N SER A 441 10.57 -1.32 15.77
CA SER A 441 10.52 -0.18 16.71
C SER A 441 10.55 -0.65 18.18
N SER A 442 10.05 -1.85 18.49
CA SER A 442 10.14 -2.44 19.85
C SER A 442 11.49 -3.07 20.19
N MET A 443 12.38 -3.25 19.21
CA MET A 443 13.71 -3.87 19.39
C MET A 443 14.86 -2.85 19.44
N GLU A 444 14.64 -1.60 19.06
CA GLU A 444 15.60 -0.51 19.24
C GLU A 444 15.59 -0.07 20.73
N PHE A 445 16.44 -0.71 21.55
CA PHE A 445 16.78 -0.33 22.91
C PHE A 445 17.91 0.71 22.96
#